data_AF-M2PXS6-F1
#
_entry.id   AF-M2PXS6-F1
#
_cell.length_a   1.000
_cell.length_b   1.000
_cell.length_c   1.000
_cell.angle_alpha   90.00
_cell.angle_beta   90.00
_cell.angle_gamma   90.00
#
_symmetry.space_group_name_H-M   'P 1'
#
loop_
_entity.id
_entity.type
_entity.pdbx_description
1 polymer ?
#
loop_
_entity_poly.entity_id
_entity_poly.type
_entity_poly.pdbx_seq_one_letter_code
_entity_poly.pdbx_strand_id
1 'polypeptide(L)'
;MSFLGRSGSSSSNGVNQERMDMAIQELDMITDVFNRLVSSCHSKCVSPRYAEGDLNKGESVCIDRCVAKFFEVNKKVGEKLQNMGAGAAGGS
;
A
#
# COMPACT_ATOMS: atom_id res chain seq x y z
N MET A 1 12.71 -60.77 3.22
CA MET A 1 11.69 -60.36 2.23
C MET A 1 10.70 -59.42 2.93
N SER A 2 10.64 -58.18 2.45
CA SER A 2 9.55 -57.19 2.55
C SER A 2 8.93 -56.89 3.93
N PHE A 3 9.53 -55.93 4.64
CA PHE A 3 8.86 -55.13 5.66
C PHE A 3 7.99 -54.06 4.96
N LEU A 4 6.67 -54.18 5.10
CA LEU A 4 5.64 -53.24 4.63
C LEU A 4 5.68 -51.92 5.42
N GLY A 5 6.73 -51.13 5.23
CA GLY A 5 6.94 -49.82 5.88
C GLY A 5 6.64 -48.63 4.95
N ARG A 6 5.47 -48.61 4.27
CA ARG A 6 5.02 -47.42 3.53
C ARG A 6 4.58 -46.35 4.53
N SER A 7 5.58 -45.71 5.15
CA SER A 7 5.45 -44.47 5.90
C SER A 7 4.84 -43.41 4.99
N GLY A 8 3.81 -42.75 5.51
CA GLY A 8 3.04 -41.73 4.84
C GLY A 8 3.91 -40.62 4.27
N SER A 9 3.78 -40.42 2.96
CA SER A 9 4.00 -39.12 2.35
C SER A 9 2.83 -38.22 2.74
N SER A 10 2.83 -37.72 3.99
CA SER A 10 2.05 -36.54 4.34
C SER A 10 2.63 -35.39 3.53
N SER A 11 1.96 -35.06 2.44
CA SER A 11 2.22 -33.86 1.65
C SER A 11 1.92 -32.66 2.55
N SER A 12 2.98 -32.06 3.11
CA SER A 12 2.91 -30.87 3.94
C SER A 12 2.63 -29.64 3.07
N ASN A 13 1.41 -29.51 2.56
CA ASN A 13 0.86 -28.25 2.05
C ASN A 13 0.29 -27.43 3.22
N GLY A 14 1.14 -27.16 4.23
CA GLY A 14 0.81 -26.25 5.31
C GLY A 14 0.99 -24.82 4.82
N VAL A 15 -0.11 -24.08 4.66
CA VAL A 15 -0.06 -22.63 4.47
C VAL A 15 0.62 -22.02 5.70
N ASN A 16 1.75 -21.33 5.49
CA ASN A 16 2.49 -20.67 6.56
C ASN A 16 1.67 -19.45 7.01
N GLN A 17 0.92 -19.57 8.11
CA GLN A 17 0.04 -18.50 8.59
C GLN A 17 0.77 -17.16 8.76
N GLU A 18 1.99 -17.18 9.28
CA GLU A 18 2.78 -15.96 9.48
C GLU A 18 3.12 -15.23 8.16
N ARG A 19 3.29 -15.97 7.06
CA ARG A 19 3.45 -15.37 5.71
C ARG A 19 2.14 -14.82 5.17
N MET A 20 1.01 -15.42 5.54
CA MET A 20 -0.31 -14.92 5.17
C MET A 20 -0.64 -13.63 5.92
N ASP A 21 -0.33 -13.56 7.21
CA ASP A 21 -0.58 -12.37 8.03
C ASP A 21 0.23 -11.16 7.54
N MET A 22 1.51 -11.37 7.19
CA MET A 22 2.33 -10.33 6.55
C MET A 22 1.74 -9.87 5.21
N ALA A 23 1.25 -10.80 4.39
CA ALA A 23 0.65 -10.47 3.10
C ALA A 23 -0.67 -9.70 3.27
N ILE A 24 -1.48 -10.02 4.27
CA ILE A 24 -2.70 -9.28 4.61
C ILE A 24 -2.34 -7.84 5.01
N GLN A 25 -1.32 -7.69 5.85
CA GLN A 25 -0.88 -6.36 6.28
C GLN A 25 -0.37 -5.49 5.12
N GLU A 26 0.29 -6.09 4.13
CA GLU A 26 0.71 -5.38 2.92
C GLU A 26 -0.49 -4.89 2.09
N LEU A 27 -1.53 -5.73 1.95
CA LEU A 27 -2.77 -5.35 1.25
C LEU A 27 -3.54 -4.24 1.98
N ASP A 28 -3.61 -4.29 3.30
CA ASP A 28 -4.26 -3.26 4.10
C ASP A 28 -3.56 -1.90 3.92
N MET A 29 -2.22 -1.91 3.91
CA MET A 29 -1.40 -0.73 3.66
C MET A 29 -1.66 -0.14 2.27
N ILE A 30 -1.67 -0.98 1.21
CA ILE A 30 -1.95 -0.52 -0.16
C ILE A 30 -3.36 0.08 -0.26
N THR A 31 -4.33 -0.55 0.40
CA THR A 31 -5.73 -0.10 0.39
C THR A 31 -5.88 1.26 1.06
N ASP A 32 -5.26 1.49 2.22
CA ASP A 32 -5.27 2.80 2.88
C ASP A 32 -4.61 3.88 2.01
N VAL A 33 -3.46 3.58 1.41
CA VAL A 33 -2.76 4.49 0.49
C VAL A 33 -3.65 4.87 -0.69
N PHE A 34 -4.32 3.90 -1.31
CA PHE A 34 -5.23 4.13 -2.42
C PHE A 34 -6.40 5.04 -2.02
N ASN A 35 -7.07 4.74 -0.90
CA ASN A 35 -8.20 5.54 -0.43
C ASN A 35 -7.81 6.99 -0.12
N ARG A 36 -6.65 7.20 0.51
CA ARG A 36 -6.11 8.55 0.78
C ARG A 36 -5.73 9.28 -0.50
N LEU A 37 -5.14 8.58 -1.47
CA LEU A 37 -4.78 9.14 -2.77
C LEU A 37 -6.03 9.62 -3.51
N VAL A 38 -7.06 8.78 -3.61
CA VAL A 38 -8.33 9.12 -4.28
C VAL A 38 -8.98 10.33 -3.61
N SER A 39 -9.12 10.31 -2.28
CA SER A 39 -9.71 11.42 -1.52
C SER A 39 -8.91 12.73 -1.69
N SER A 40 -7.58 12.66 -1.65
CA SER A 40 -6.73 13.84 -1.77
C SER A 40 -6.75 14.42 -3.18
N CYS A 41 -6.69 13.59 -4.21
CA CYS A 41 -6.70 14.07 -5.59
C CYS A 41 -8.08 14.54 -6.03
N HIS A 42 -9.16 13.89 -5.59
CA HIS A 42 -10.51 14.38 -5.83
C HIS A 42 -10.71 15.79 -5.24
N SER A 43 -10.37 16.00 -3.96
CA SER A 43 -10.52 17.30 -3.30
C SER A 43 -9.64 18.42 -3.88
N LYS A 44 -8.51 18.07 -4.52
CA LYS A 44 -7.58 19.05 -5.12
C LYS A 44 -7.88 19.36 -6.58
N CYS A 45 -8.40 18.40 -7.32
CA CYS A 45 -8.49 18.50 -8.78
C CYS A 45 -9.93 18.59 -9.30
N VAL A 46 -10.92 18.07 -8.58
CA VAL A 46 -12.32 18.07 -9.04
C VAL A 46 -13.09 19.17 -8.33
N SER A 47 -13.72 20.05 -9.11
CA SER A 47 -14.54 21.12 -8.56
C SER A 47 -15.84 20.57 -7.95
N PRO A 48 -16.32 21.09 -6.81
CA PRO A 48 -17.65 20.74 -6.29
C PRO A 48 -18.78 21.29 -7.17
N ARG A 49 -18.46 22.13 -8.17
CA ARG A 49 -19.40 22.61 -9.19
C ARG A 49 -19.31 21.72 -10.41
N TYR A 50 -20.09 20.64 -10.41
CA TYR A 50 -20.18 19.67 -11.49
C TYR A 50 -21.00 20.25 -12.65
N ALA A 51 -20.32 20.72 -13.69
CA ALA A 51 -20.95 21.22 -14.92
C ALA A 51 -21.27 20.08 -15.90
N GLU A 52 -20.46 19.02 -15.89
CA GLU A 52 -20.55 17.84 -16.75
C GLU A 52 -20.12 16.59 -15.96
N GLY A 53 -20.49 15.41 -16.44
CA GLY A 53 -20.20 14.13 -15.76
C GLY A 53 -18.81 13.56 -16.07
N ASP A 54 -18.22 13.97 -17.19
CA ASP A 54 -16.89 13.55 -17.61
C ASP A 54 -15.82 14.48 -17.04
N LEU A 55 -14.62 13.96 -16.84
CA LEU A 55 -13.48 14.78 -16.45
C LEU A 55 -13.05 15.66 -17.62
N ASN A 56 -12.96 16.97 -17.38
CA ASN A 56 -12.38 17.84 -18.39
C ASN A 56 -10.85 17.62 -18.47
N LYS A 57 -10.24 18.07 -19.58
CA LYS A 57 -8.79 17.91 -19.81
C LYS A 57 -7.93 18.49 -18.68
N GLY A 58 -8.39 19.56 -18.03
CA GLY A 58 -7.69 20.18 -16.90
C GLY A 58 -7.71 19.29 -15.66
N GLU A 59 -8.85 18.69 -15.35
CA GLU A 59 -9.03 17.74 -14.25
C GLU A 59 -8.20 16.47 -14.47
N SER A 60 -8.22 15.90 -15.69
CA SER A 60 -7.41 14.71 -16.01
C SER A 60 -5.92 14.97 -15.78
N VAL A 61 -5.37 16.06 -16.35
CA VAL A 61 -3.95 16.42 -16.19
C VAL A 61 -3.63 16.80 -14.73
N CYS A 62 -4.57 17.40 -14.00
CA CYS A 62 -4.40 17.67 -12.58
C CYS A 62 -4.27 16.38 -11.78
N ILE A 63 -5.12 15.39 -12.04
CA ILE A 63 -5.10 14.08 -11.35
C ILE A 63 -3.75 13.40 -11.56
N ASP A 64 -3.23 13.33 -12.79
CA ASP A 64 -1.92 12.75 -13.08
C ASP A 64 -0.80 13.41 -12.26
N ARG A 65 -0.78 14.75 -12.24
CA ARG A 65 0.17 15.53 -11.44
C ARG A 65 -0.02 15.34 -9.94
N CYS A 66 -1.27 15.20 -9.50
CA CYS A 66 -1.60 14.99 -8.10
C CYS A 66 -1.05 13.65 -7.61
N VAL A 67 -1.26 12.58 -8.38
CA VAL A 67 -0.72 11.24 -8.06
C VAL A 67 0.79 11.26 -7.99
N ALA A 68 1.47 11.87 -8.97
CA ALA A 68 2.93 12.00 -8.96
C ALA A 68 3.44 12.72 -7.70
N LYS A 69 2.81 13.86 -7.36
CA LYS A 69 3.16 14.62 -6.15
C LYS A 69 2.82 13.88 -4.86
N PHE A 70 1.72 13.12 -4.83
CA PHE A 70 1.32 12.35 -3.66
C PHE A 70 2.40 11.33 -3.28
N PHE A 71 2.93 10.59 -4.26
CA PHE A 71 4.02 9.64 -4.00
C PHE A 71 5.35 10.35 -3.67
N GLU A 72 5.65 11.48 -4.31
CA GLU A 72 6.83 12.28 -3.96
C GLU A 72 6.78 12.76 -2.49
N VAL A 73 5.61 13.22 -2.04
CA VAL A 73 5.39 13.63 -0.64
C VAL A 73 5.45 12.44 0.30
N ASN A 74 4.80 11.31 -0.03
CA ASN A 74 4.86 10.10 0.81
C ASN A 74 6.30 9.62 1.00
N LYS A 75 7.13 9.65 -0.05
CA LYS A 75 8.56 9.31 0.05
C LYS A 75 9.29 10.24 1.01
N LYS A 76 9.15 11.56 0.84
CA LYS A 76 9.80 12.56 1.70
C LYS A 76 9.37 12.45 3.17
N VAL A 77 8.08 12.16 3.41
CA VAL A 77 7.56 11.91 4.76
C VAL A 77 8.20 10.66 5.35
N GLY A 78 8.29 9.56 4.58
CA GLY A 78 8.97 8.34 5.00
C GLY A 78 10.43 8.56 5.38
N GLU A 79 11.20 9.26 4.54
CA GLU A 79 12.60 9.63 4.81
C GLU A 79 12.73 10.44 6.11
N LYS A 80 11.82 11.41 6.33
CA LYS A 80 11.84 12.23 7.54
C LYS A 80 11.49 11.44 8.80
N LEU A 81 10.49 10.55 8.73
CA LEU A 81 10.12 9.68 9.85
C LEU A 81 11.26 8.72 10.21
N GLN A 82 11.96 8.16 9.21
CA GLN A 82 13.13 7.30 9.43
C GLN A 82 14.27 8.07 10.11
N ASN A 83 14.56 9.29 9.63
CA ASN A 83 15.59 10.15 10.23
C ASN A 83 15.25 10.52 11.69
N MET A 84 13.96 10.76 11.99
CA MET A 84 13.50 11.03 13.36
C MET A 84 13.57 9.80 14.25
N GLY A 85 13.20 8.62 13.75
CA GLY A 85 13.30 7.35 14.48
C GLY A 85 14.75 6.96 14.81
N ALA A 86 15.68 7.23 13.91
CA ALA A 86 17.12 7.05 14.17
C ALA A 86 17.65 8.03 15.24
N GLY A 87 17.11 9.26 15.30
CA GLY A 87 17.45 10.24 16.33
C GLY A 87 16.89 9.91 17.72
N ALA A 88 15.77 9.19 17.80
CA ALA A 88 15.14 8.81 19.07
C ALA A 88 15.84 7.60 19.75
N ALA A 89 16.52 6.73 18.99
CA ALA A 89 17.24 5.58 19.53
C ALA A 89 18.64 5.91 20.12
N GLY A 90 19.13 7.14 19.93
CA GLY A 90 20.42 7.61 20.45
C GLY A 90 20.36 8.41 21.76
N GLY A 91 19.18 8.53 22.37
CA GLY A 91 18.95 9.24 23.63
C GLY A 91 18.49 8.29 24.73
N SER A 92 19.39 7.41 25.19
CA SER A 92 19.27 6.65 26.45
C SER A 92 20.62 6.68 27.15
#